data_AF-A0A4R3KTC3-F1
#
_entry.id   AF-A0A4R3KTC3-F1
#
_cell.length_a   1.000
_cell.length_b   1.000
_cell.length_c   1.000
_cell.angle_alpha   90.00
_cell.angle_beta   90.00
_cell.angle_gamma   90.00
#
_symmetry.space_group_name_H-M   'P 1'
#
loop_
_entity.id
_entity.type
_entity.pdbx_description
1 polymer ?
#
loop_
_entity_poly.entity_id
_entity_poly.type
_entity_poly.pdbx_seq_one_letter_code
_entity_poly.pdbx_strand_id
1 'polypeptide(L)'
;MAHKKGVGSSKNGRESHSKRLGVKIFGGQAAIAGNIIVRQRGTRHHPGKNVGIGRDHTLFALVDGTVLFRKGAEDKTFVSVLPLVAAPEDAASKPAAPKKTASAKKAAAAPAAAEEKPKAAKKAAPAPADEASSEEAAPAAAKSEEKPKASKKAAKADDLKKIEGVGPKIADVLVAAGVDSFEKMSKASAEDIKKILDEAGSQFSSHDPGTWPHQASLAAEGKWDELQKLQDELKGGK
;
A
#
# COMPACT_ATOMS: atom_id res chain seq x y z
N MET A 1 -57.00 -48.38 -19.70
CA MET A 1 -55.63 -47.87 -19.93
C MET A 1 -55.04 -47.48 -18.58
N ALA A 2 -53.76 -47.76 -18.31
CA ALA A 2 -53.13 -47.49 -17.01
C ALA A 2 -52.54 -46.06 -16.97
N HIS A 3 -53.27 -45.11 -16.38
CA HIS A 3 -52.76 -43.75 -16.19
C HIS A 3 -51.71 -43.70 -15.07
N LYS A 4 -50.45 -43.44 -15.43
CA LYS A 4 -49.36 -43.18 -14.47
C LYS A 4 -49.58 -41.83 -13.78
N LYS A 5 -50.29 -41.84 -12.65
CA LYS A 5 -50.50 -40.65 -11.81
C LYS A 5 -49.17 -40.21 -11.20
N GLY A 6 -48.81 -38.94 -11.37
CA GLY A 6 -47.66 -38.31 -10.69
C GLY A 6 -46.30 -38.42 -11.39
N VAL A 7 -46.05 -37.54 -12.36
CA VAL A 7 -44.70 -36.95 -12.50
C VAL A 7 -44.66 -35.75 -11.55
N GLY A 8 -44.06 -35.95 -10.37
CA GLY A 8 -43.76 -34.84 -9.47
C GLY A 8 -42.59 -34.03 -10.02
N SER A 9 -42.68 -32.70 -10.03
CA SER A 9 -41.58 -31.83 -10.47
C SER A 9 -40.48 -31.82 -9.41
N SER A 10 -39.54 -32.76 -9.50
CA SER A 10 -38.35 -32.80 -8.66
C SER A 10 -37.45 -31.61 -8.98
N LYS A 11 -37.48 -30.58 -8.13
CA LYS A 11 -36.72 -29.35 -8.34
C LYS A 11 -35.28 -29.54 -7.85
N ASN A 12 -34.37 -29.79 -8.77
CA ASN A 12 -32.96 -30.11 -8.50
C ASN A 12 -32.14 -28.87 -8.05
N GLY A 13 -32.55 -28.22 -6.96
CA GLY A 13 -31.99 -26.96 -6.45
C GLY A 13 -30.60 -27.05 -5.80
N ARG A 14 -29.64 -27.72 -6.46
CA ARG A 14 -28.24 -27.83 -6.02
C ARG A 14 -27.35 -26.79 -6.72
N GLU A 15 -27.74 -25.53 -6.61
CA GLU A 15 -26.94 -24.41 -7.13
C GLU A 15 -25.75 -24.08 -6.24
N SER A 16 -24.65 -23.59 -6.84
CA SER A 16 -23.42 -23.27 -6.12
C SER A 16 -23.19 -21.76 -6.01
N HIS A 17 -22.78 -21.28 -4.83
CA HIS A 17 -22.48 -19.85 -4.64
C HIS A 17 -21.39 -19.35 -5.59
N SER A 18 -21.65 -18.21 -6.24
CA SER A 18 -20.73 -17.53 -7.16
C SER A 18 -19.34 -17.32 -6.55
N LYS A 19 -18.29 -17.73 -7.28
CA LYS A 19 -16.90 -17.73 -6.81
C LYS A 19 -16.17 -16.39 -7.01
N ARG A 20 -16.91 -15.29 -7.24
CA ARG A 20 -16.40 -13.90 -7.34
C ARG A 20 -15.18 -13.73 -8.27
N LEU A 21 -15.15 -14.49 -9.37
CA LEU A 21 -14.10 -14.47 -10.39
C LEU A 21 -14.12 -13.16 -11.21
N GLY A 22 -13.32 -13.09 -12.27
CA GLY A 22 -13.21 -11.96 -13.20
C GLY A 22 -11.99 -11.07 -12.97
N VAL A 23 -11.87 -10.06 -13.82
CA VAL A 23 -10.90 -8.96 -13.71
C VAL A 23 -11.10 -8.22 -12.38
N LYS A 24 -10.00 -7.74 -11.80
CA LYS A 24 -9.93 -6.97 -10.56
C LYS A 24 -9.27 -5.60 -10.77
N ILE A 25 -8.26 -5.54 -11.63
CA ILE A 25 -7.66 -4.30 -12.12
C ILE A 25 -7.77 -4.27 -13.64
N PHE A 26 -8.37 -3.22 -14.18
CA PHE A 26 -8.67 -3.04 -15.59
C PHE A 26 -7.50 -2.39 -16.35
N GLY A 27 -7.55 -2.44 -17.69
CA GLY A 27 -6.57 -1.73 -18.52
C GLY A 27 -6.57 -0.22 -18.26
N GLY A 28 -5.38 0.38 -18.19
CA GLY A 28 -5.19 1.80 -17.87
C GLY A 28 -5.19 2.12 -16.37
N GLN A 29 -5.43 1.15 -15.48
CA GLN A 29 -5.34 1.34 -14.03
C GLN A 29 -3.94 0.98 -13.51
N ALA A 30 -3.53 1.64 -12.43
CA ALA A 30 -2.32 1.29 -11.70
C ALA A 30 -2.48 -0.03 -10.93
N ALA A 31 -1.42 -0.81 -10.87
CA ALA A 31 -1.26 -1.98 -10.02
C ALA A 31 0.07 -1.87 -9.26
N ILE A 32 0.06 -2.34 -8.01
CA ILE A 32 1.24 -2.53 -7.16
C ILE A 32 1.71 -3.98 -7.35
N ALA A 33 3.00 -4.27 -7.19
CA ALA A 33 3.55 -5.62 -7.18
C ALA A 33 2.77 -6.52 -6.20
N GLY A 34 2.49 -7.76 -6.62
CA GLY A 34 1.62 -8.70 -5.89
C GLY A 34 0.12 -8.50 -6.08
N ASN A 35 -0.37 -7.35 -6.59
CA ASN A 35 -1.80 -7.16 -6.81
C ASN A 35 -2.37 -8.17 -7.81
N ILE A 36 -3.50 -8.78 -7.45
CA ILE A 36 -4.27 -9.65 -8.35
C ILE A 36 -4.92 -8.80 -9.44
N ILE A 37 -4.62 -9.10 -10.70
CA ILE A 37 -5.19 -8.43 -11.87
C ILE A 37 -6.45 -9.17 -12.35
N VAL A 38 -6.41 -10.52 -12.40
CA VAL A 38 -7.53 -11.35 -12.90
C VAL A 38 -7.62 -12.66 -12.12
N ARG A 39 -8.80 -13.00 -11.59
CA ARG A 39 -9.11 -14.37 -11.10
C ARG A 39 -9.96 -15.12 -12.12
N GLN A 40 -9.52 -16.30 -12.55
CA GLN A 40 -10.13 -17.02 -13.67
C GLN A 40 -10.23 -18.53 -13.44
N ARG A 41 -10.74 -19.26 -14.42
CA ARG A 41 -10.69 -20.73 -14.51
C ARG A 41 -10.14 -21.06 -15.89
N GLY A 42 -8.99 -21.75 -15.91
CA GLY A 42 -8.13 -21.79 -17.09
C GLY A 42 -7.59 -20.40 -17.48
N THR A 43 -6.82 -20.34 -18.56
CA THR A 43 -6.19 -19.11 -19.08
C THR A 43 -7.07 -18.44 -20.14
N ARG A 44 -8.14 -17.75 -19.72
CA ARG A 44 -8.86 -16.82 -20.63
C ARG A 44 -7.98 -15.61 -20.95
N HIS A 45 -7.27 -15.14 -19.93
CA HIS A 45 -6.20 -14.17 -19.99
C HIS A 45 -4.87 -14.86 -19.74
N HIS A 46 -3.84 -14.49 -20.50
CA HIS A 46 -2.50 -15.06 -20.44
C HIS A 46 -1.51 -14.06 -19.82
N PRO A 47 -0.50 -14.53 -19.06
CA PRO A 47 0.55 -13.66 -18.54
C PRO A 47 1.37 -13.07 -19.70
N GLY A 48 1.68 -11.79 -19.61
CA GLY A 48 2.59 -11.05 -20.48
C GLY A 48 3.78 -10.51 -19.70
N LYS A 49 4.39 -9.42 -20.18
CA LYS A 49 5.50 -8.76 -19.47
C LYS A 49 5.06 -8.32 -18.07
N ASN A 50 5.89 -8.61 -17.07
CA ASN A 50 5.72 -8.20 -15.68
C ASN A 50 4.44 -8.71 -14.98
N VAL A 51 3.90 -9.86 -15.44
CA VAL A 51 2.70 -10.50 -14.87
C VAL A 51 2.98 -11.97 -14.59
N GLY A 52 2.80 -12.38 -13.34
CA GLY A 52 2.90 -13.78 -12.90
C GLY A 52 1.57 -14.53 -13.05
N ILE A 53 1.64 -15.86 -13.01
CA ILE A 53 0.47 -16.75 -13.00
C ILE A 53 0.55 -17.71 -11.80
N GLY A 54 -0.52 -17.74 -10.99
CA GLY A 54 -0.65 -18.61 -9.83
C GLY A 54 -1.22 -19.99 -10.16
N ARG A 55 -1.18 -20.91 -9.18
CA ARG A 55 -1.63 -22.31 -9.31
C ARG A 55 -3.09 -22.47 -9.77
N ASP A 56 -3.97 -21.51 -9.51
CA ASP A 56 -5.37 -21.51 -9.97
C ASP A 56 -5.59 -20.75 -11.30
N HIS A 57 -4.50 -20.37 -11.98
CA HIS A 57 -4.44 -19.47 -13.15
C HIS A 57 -4.79 -17.99 -12.85
N THR A 58 -4.88 -17.57 -11.59
CA THR A 58 -4.95 -16.15 -11.22
C THR A 58 -3.71 -15.40 -11.73
N LEU A 59 -3.90 -14.24 -12.36
CA LEU A 59 -2.83 -13.36 -12.82
C LEU A 59 -2.56 -12.27 -11.78
N PHE A 60 -1.29 -11.99 -11.50
CA PHE A 60 -0.84 -10.97 -10.54
C PHE A 60 0.31 -10.13 -11.10
N ALA A 61 0.44 -8.87 -10.66
CA ALA A 61 1.52 -7.98 -11.05
C ALA A 61 2.85 -8.39 -10.40
N LEU A 62 3.97 -8.30 -11.14
CA LEU A 62 5.32 -8.51 -10.61
C LEU A 62 6.05 -7.20 -10.27
N VAL A 63 5.58 -6.07 -10.81
CA VAL A 63 6.17 -4.73 -10.63
C VAL A 63 5.04 -3.70 -10.51
N ASP A 64 5.36 -2.53 -9.97
CA ASP A 64 4.45 -1.38 -9.93
C ASP A 64 4.31 -0.74 -11.31
N GLY A 65 3.09 -0.40 -11.71
CA GLY A 65 2.84 0.28 -12.99
C GLY A 65 1.42 0.15 -13.53
N THR A 66 1.24 0.45 -14.81
CA THR A 66 -0.08 0.49 -15.46
C THR A 66 -0.40 -0.84 -16.15
N VAL A 67 -1.56 -1.43 -15.84
CA VAL A 67 -2.04 -2.66 -16.48
C VAL A 67 -2.47 -2.38 -17.92
N LEU A 68 -2.04 -3.23 -18.85
CA LEU A 68 -2.43 -3.18 -20.26
C LEU A 68 -2.90 -4.58 -20.73
N PHE A 69 -4.10 -4.61 -21.31
CA PHE A 69 -4.67 -5.79 -21.97
C PHE A 69 -4.46 -5.68 -23.48
N ARG A 70 -3.91 -6.71 -24.11
CA ARG A 70 -3.72 -6.78 -25.58
C ARG A 70 -4.23 -8.10 -26.14
N LYS A 71 -4.73 -8.13 -27.37
CA LYS A 71 -4.86 -9.37 -28.13
C LYS A 71 -3.50 -9.74 -28.74
N GLY A 72 -3.20 -11.04 -28.81
CA GLY A 72 -2.07 -11.60 -29.54
C GLY A 72 -2.55 -12.51 -30.69
N ALA A 73 -1.69 -13.43 -31.12
CA ALA A 73 -2.06 -14.49 -32.06
C ALA A 73 -3.17 -15.39 -31.49
N GLU A 74 -3.93 -16.04 -32.39
CA GLU A 74 -5.03 -16.95 -32.04
C GLU A 74 -6.10 -16.32 -31.12
N ASP A 75 -6.34 -15.01 -31.24
CA ASP A 75 -7.25 -14.21 -30.40
C ASP A 75 -6.96 -14.23 -28.87
N LYS A 76 -5.85 -14.86 -28.45
CA LYS A 76 -5.45 -14.98 -27.04
C LYS A 76 -5.23 -13.59 -26.44
N THR A 77 -5.93 -13.28 -25.36
CA THR A 77 -5.74 -12.02 -24.64
C THR A 77 -4.58 -12.16 -23.64
N PHE A 78 -3.61 -11.26 -23.73
CA PHE A 78 -2.45 -11.16 -22.83
C PHE A 78 -2.59 -9.93 -21.92
N VAL A 79 -2.06 -10.05 -20.71
CA VAL A 79 -2.05 -8.99 -19.69
C VAL A 79 -0.62 -8.67 -19.32
N SER A 80 -0.22 -7.41 -19.42
CA SER A 80 1.13 -6.95 -19.08
C SER A 80 1.08 -5.68 -18.23
N VAL A 81 2.03 -5.50 -17.32
CA VAL A 81 2.21 -4.25 -16.57
C VAL A 81 3.34 -3.44 -17.21
N LEU A 82 3.02 -2.23 -17.67
CA LEU A 82 4.01 -1.24 -18.08
C LEU A 82 4.55 -0.57 -16.80
N PRO A 83 5.84 -0.72 -16.45
CA PRO A 83 6.35 -0.18 -15.21
C PRO A 83 6.27 1.35 -15.22
N LEU A 84 5.79 1.95 -14.14
CA LEU A 84 5.83 3.40 -13.98
C LEU A 84 7.24 3.79 -13.52
N VAL A 85 8.19 3.80 -14.46
CA VAL A 85 9.53 4.35 -14.22
C VAL A 85 9.35 5.83 -13.87
N ALA A 86 9.62 6.18 -12.62
CA ALA A 86 9.76 7.58 -12.23
C ALA A 86 10.92 8.17 -13.04
N ALA A 87 10.61 9.07 -13.97
CA ALA A 87 11.63 9.90 -14.57
C ALA A 87 12.21 10.78 -13.45
N PRO A 88 13.55 10.85 -13.28
CA PRO A 88 14.13 11.79 -12.32
C PRO A 88 13.74 13.22 -12.73
N GLU A 89 13.21 14.01 -11.79
CA GLU A 89 12.71 15.37 -12.06
C GLU A 89 13.84 16.40 -12.16
N ASP A 90 14.74 16.20 -13.12
CA ASP A 90 15.87 17.09 -13.45
C ASP A 90 15.94 17.34 -14.98
N ALA A 91 14.83 17.83 -15.56
CA ALA A 91 14.75 18.12 -17.00
C ALA A 91 13.73 19.23 -17.38
N ALA A 92 13.79 20.39 -16.70
CA ALA A 92 12.91 21.51 -17.02
C ALA A 92 13.33 22.27 -18.30
N SER A 93 12.82 21.90 -19.49
CA SER A 93 12.73 22.85 -20.61
C SER A 93 11.72 22.51 -21.73
N LYS A 94 10.86 23.51 -22.01
CA LYS A 94 10.22 23.84 -23.30
C LYS A 94 9.17 22.87 -23.91
N PRO A 95 7.88 23.26 -23.95
CA PRO A 95 6.84 22.49 -24.65
C PRO A 95 6.88 22.74 -26.18
N ALA A 96 6.58 21.71 -26.96
CA ALA A 96 6.41 21.83 -28.42
C ALA A 96 5.32 20.88 -28.96
N ALA A 97 4.14 21.43 -29.24
CA ALA A 97 3.06 20.78 -29.96
C ALA A 97 2.27 21.83 -30.76
N PRO A 98 1.50 21.45 -31.81
CA PRO A 98 1.54 20.24 -32.61
C PRO A 98 1.75 20.53 -34.12
N LYS A 99 1.99 19.50 -34.94
CA LYS A 99 1.68 19.56 -36.38
C LYS A 99 0.66 18.51 -36.78
N LYS A 100 -0.60 18.96 -36.95
CA LYS A 100 -1.58 18.24 -37.79
C LYS A 100 -1.23 18.49 -39.25
N THR A 101 -1.20 17.45 -40.06
CA THR A 101 -1.47 17.53 -41.51
C THR A 101 -2.61 16.58 -41.81
N ALA A 102 -3.79 17.13 -42.08
CA ALA A 102 -4.94 16.35 -42.53
C ALA A 102 -4.87 16.16 -44.05
N SER A 103 -5.33 14.99 -44.51
CA SER A 103 -5.64 14.73 -45.93
C SER A 103 -7.06 14.18 -45.98
N ALA A 104 -7.94 14.78 -46.80
CA ALA A 104 -9.37 14.48 -46.79
C ALA A 104 -9.98 14.35 -48.20
N LYS A 105 -10.61 13.20 -48.45
CA LYS A 105 -11.58 12.86 -49.53
C LYS A 105 -12.08 11.43 -49.24
N LYS A 106 -13.34 11.03 -49.49
CA LYS A 106 -14.53 11.72 -50.01
C LYS A 106 -15.81 11.03 -49.45
N ALA A 107 -16.95 11.73 -49.54
CA ALA A 107 -18.35 11.41 -49.16
C ALA A 107 -18.92 10.00 -49.53
N ALA A 108 -20.13 9.57 -49.12
CA ALA A 108 -21.34 10.34 -48.72
C ALA A 108 -22.43 9.57 -47.91
N ALA A 109 -23.43 10.33 -47.38
CA ALA A 109 -24.78 9.97 -46.86
C ALA A 109 -24.91 8.95 -45.68
N ALA A 110 -25.66 9.10 -44.56
CA ALA A 110 -26.78 9.97 -44.06
C ALA A 110 -28.23 9.45 -44.28
N PRO A 111 -29.26 9.72 -43.41
CA PRO A 111 -29.29 10.33 -42.06
C PRO A 111 -30.27 9.66 -41.01
N ALA A 112 -30.62 10.40 -39.92
CA ALA A 112 -31.64 10.17 -38.84
C ALA A 112 -31.19 9.37 -37.59
N ALA A 113 -31.56 9.67 -36.32
CA ALA A 113 -32.23 10.81 -35.61
C ALA A 113 -31.67 10.84 -34.14
N ALA A 114 -31.51 11.95 -33.39
CA ALA A 114 -32.48 12.83 -32.69
C ALA A 114 -33.45 12.06 -31.75
N GLU A 115 -33.68 12.37 -30.45
CA GLU A 115 -33.43 13.57 -29.61
C GLU A 115 -32.98 13.31 -28.13
N GLU A 116 -32.90 14.39 -27.34
CA GLU A 116 -32.40 14.65 -25.96
C GLU A 116 -33.28 14.15 -24.76
N LYS A 117 -32.72 13.64 -23.63
CA LYS A 117 -32.30 14.31 -22.33
C LYS A 117 -33.50 14.54 -21.33
N PRO A 118 -33.40 15.07 -20.07
CA PRO A 118 -32.24 15.51 -19.26
C PRO A 118 -32.21 15.24 -17.71
N LYS A 119 -31.04 15.53 -17.09
CA LYS A 119 -30.79 15.99 -15.67
C LYS A 119 -31.08 15.01 -14.50
N ALA A 120 -30.42 15.07 -13.32
CA ALA A 120 -29.24 15.79 -12.74
C ALA A 120 -28.66 14.92 -11.57
N ALA A 121 -27.66 15.24 -10.71
CA ALA A 121 -26.77 16.39 -10.42
C ALA A 121 -25.31 15.86 -10.17
N LYS A 122 -24.26 16.44 -9.54
CA LYS A 122 -23.94 17.58 -8.62
C LYS A 122 -24.39 17.43 -7.14
N LYS A 123 -23.65 17.89 -6.11
CA LYS A 123 -22.38 18.66 -6.02
C LYS A 123 -21.49 18.27 -4.81
N ALA A 124 -20.18 18.46 -4.98
CA ALA A 124 -18.99 18.28 -4.11
C ALA A 124 -18.96 18.86 -2.67
N ALA A 125 -17.85 18.57 -1.97
CA ALA A 125 -17.37 19.21 -0.72
C ALA A 125 -16.96 20.70 -0.88
N PRO A 126 -16.56 21.39 0.21
CA PRO A 126 -15.15 21.82 0.32
C PRO A 126 -14.59 21.93 1.78
N ALA A 127 -13.29 22.29 1.88
CA ALA A 127 -12.61 22.93 3.03
C ALA A 127 -12.16 24.36 2.57
N PRO A 128 -11.18 25.11 3.14
CA PRO A 128 -10.48 25.05 4.43
C PRO A 128 -10.39 26.44 5.15
N ALA A 129 -9.58 26.55 6.23
CA ALA A 129 -8.88 27.74 6.76
C ALA A 129 -7.77 27.23 7.74
N ASP A 130 -6.48 27.58 7.76
CA ASP A 130 -5.61 28.63 7.18
C ASP A 130 -5.27 29.82 8.14
N GLU A 131 -4.15 30.51 7.88
CA GLU A 131 -3.39 31.52 8.69
C GLU A 131 -2.53 31.04 9.89
N ALA A 132 -1.45 31.72 10.33
CA ALA A 132 -0.36 32.50 9.67
C ALA A 132 0.70 33.00 10.72
N SER A 133 1.84 33.52 10.22
CA SER A 133 2.90 34.32 10.92
C SER A 133 3.88 33.54 11.86
N SER A 134 5.21 33.74 11.90
CA SER A 134 6.14 34.92 11.78
C SER A 134 6.09 35.88 13.01
N GLU A 135 7.19 36.40 13.58
CA GLU A 135 8.64 36.29 13.26
C GLU A 135 9.56 36.66 14.46
N GLU A 136 10.85 36.30 14.34
CA GLU A 136 12.10 36.78 14.99
C GLU A 136 12.14 37.78 16.18
N ALA A 137 12.95 37.46 17.21
CA ALA A 137 13.93 38.38 17.85
C ALA A 137 14.92 37.65 18.79
N ALA A 138 16.22 37.97 18.72
CA ALA A 138 17.24 37.63 19.73
C ALA A 138 17.69 38.91 20.49
N PRO A 139 18.44 38.83 21.62
CA PRO A 139 19.91 38.81 21.48
C PRO A 139 20.75 38.14 22.63
N ALA A 140 21.95 37.68 22.22
CA ALA A 140 23.26 37.80 22.90
C ALA A 140 23.66 37.06 24.21
N ALA A 141 24.95 36.68 24.21
CA ALA A 141 25.93 36.66 25.33
C ALA A 141 26.16 35.39 26.22
N ALA A 142 27.04 34.52 25.70
CA ALA A 142 28.29 34.05 26.35
C ALA A 142 28.32 33.10 27.59
N LYS A 143 29.00 31.95 27.36
CA LYS A 143 29.87 31.16 28.26
C LYS A 143 29.37 30.67 29.65
N SER A 144 29.09 29.36 29.73
CA SER A 144 29.88 28.42 30.54
C SER A 144 29.55 26.96 30.17
N GLU A 145 30.43 26.01 30.50
CA GLU A 145 30.23 24.57 30.30
C GLU A 145 29.62 23.93 31.56
N GLU A 146 28.48 23.24 31.47
CA GLU A 146 28.17 22.13 32.39
C GLU A 146 27.03 21.21 31.88
N LYS A 147 27.01 19.99 32.39
CA LYS A 147 26.05 18.91 32.10
C LYS A 147 25.30 18.55 33.38
N PRO A 148 24.00 18.15 33.38
CA PRO A 148 22.99 18.19 32.31
C PRO A 148 21.72 18.99 32.71
N LYS A 149 20.84 19.29 31.74
CA LYS A 149 19.42 19.60 32.04
C LYS A 149 18.47 18.79 31.17
N ALA A 150 17.85 17.78 31.78
CA ALA A 150 16.77 17.01 31.17
C ALA A 150 15.53 17.89 31.02
N SER A 151 15.20 18.29 29.80
CA SER A 151 13.96 18.99 29.47
C SER A 151 12.77 18.01 29.55
N LYS A 152 12.15 17.90 30.74
CA LYS A 152 10.89 17.16 30.93
C LYS A 152 9.83 17.64 29.94
N LYS A 153 9.59 16.87 28.87
CA LYS A 153 8.44 17.06 27.98
C LYS A 153 7.29 16.18 28.49
N ALA A 154 6.12 16.78 28.68
CA ALA A 154 5.03 16.13 29.41
C ALA A 154 4.49 14.88 28.67
N ALA A 155 4.12 13.87 29.47
CA ALA A 155 3.68 12.54 29.09
C ALA A 155 2.76 12.50 27.84
N LYS A 156 3.36 12.07 26.73
CA LYS A 156 2.69 11.28 25.70
C LYS A 156 3.47 9.96 25.63
N ALA A 157 2.79 8.83 25.44
CA ALA A 157 3.46 7.55 25.23
C ALA A 157 4.39 7.64 24.01
N ASP A 158 5.57 7.02 24.09
CA ASP A 158 6.52 7.07 23.00
C ASP A 158 6.04 6.22 21.82
N ASP A 159 6.34 6.64 20.59
CA ASP A 159 6.04 5.82 19.43
C ASP A 159 7.11 4.74 19.24
N LEU A 160 6.93 3.64 19.99
CA LEU A 160 7.78 2.44 19.98
C LEU A 160 8.03 1.88 18.57
N LYS A 161 7.15 2.18 17.60
CA LYS A 161 7.25 1.81 16.18
C LYS A 161 8.46 2.42 15.45
N LYS A 162 9.18 3.36 16.08
CA LYS A 162 10.47 3.87 15.61
C LYS A 162 11.62 2.87 15.79
N ILE A 163 11.42 1.83 16.60
CA ILE A 163 12.40 0.76 16.81
C ILE A 163 12.16 -0.33 15.76
N GLU A 164 13.24 -0.76 15.12
CA GLU A 164 13.21 -1.76 14.07
C GLU A 164 12.71 -3.11 14.58
N GLY A 165 11.84 -3.76 13.83
CA GLY A 165 11.19 -5.00 14.25
C GLY A 165 9.98 -4.80 15.18
N VAL A 166 9.82 -3.63 15.81
CA VAL A 166 8.65 -3.29 16.64
C VAL A 166 7.49 -2.83 15.75
N GLY A 167 6.81 -3.80 15.13
CA GLY A 167 5.58 -3.55 14.38
C GLY A 167 4.42 -3.06 15.27
N PRO A 168 3.32 -2.52 14.70
CA PRO A 168 2.22 -1.95 15.48
C PRO A 168 1.68 -2.87 16.59
N LYS A 169 1.40 -4.14 16.26
CA LYS A 169 0.93 -5.14 17.23
C LYS A 169 1.91 -5.39 18.39
N ILE A 170 3.21 -5.28 18.13
CA ILE A 170 4.26 -5.48 19.12
C ILE A 170 4.32 -4.27 20.04
N ALA A 171 4.21 -3.05 19.50
CA ALA A 171 4.03 -1.85 20.31
C ALA A 171 2.77 -1.93 21.19
N ASP A 172 1.64 -2.40 20.64
CA ASP A 172 0.39 -2.58 21.40
C ASP A 172 0.56 -3.59 22.57
N VAL A 173 1.22 -4.72 22.33
CA VAL A 173 1.56 -5.74 23.35
C VAL A 173 2.48 -5.17 24.44
N LEU A 174 3.51 -4.43 24.06
CA LEU A 174 4.49 -3.89 25.00
C LEU A 174 3.89 -2.76 25.85
N VAL A 175 3.06 -1.90 25.27
CA VAL A 175 2.26 -0.91 26.00
C VAL A 175 1.30 -1.59 26.98
N ALA A 176 0.64 -2.69 26.58
CA ALA A 176 -0.22 -3.47 27.47
C ALA A 176 0.55 -4.12 28.64
N ALA A 177 1.81 -4.51 28.41
CA ALA A 177 2.74 -4.96 29.45
C ALA A 177 3.41 -3.82 30.26
N GLY A 178 2.99 -2.56 30.04
CA GLY A 178 3.49 -1.38 30.76
C GLY A 178 4.80 -0.78 30.22
N VAL A 179 5.40 -1.36 29.18
CA VAL A 179 6.58 -0.87 28.46
C VAL A 179 6.13 0.13 27.38
N ASP A 180 5.64 1.27 27.85
CA ASP A 180 4.98 2.34 27.05
C ASP A 180 5.92 3.46 26.55
N SER A 181 7.22 3.34 26.83
CA SER A 181 8.20 4.42 26.67
C SER A 181 9.60 3.88 26.38
N PHE A 182 10.40 4.64 25.62
CA PHE A 182 11.78 4.29 25.27
C PHE A 182 12.63 4.10 26.54
N GLU A 183 12.41 4.95 27.54
CA GLU A 183 13.03 4.86 28.88
C GLU A 183 12.69 3.58 29.66
N LYS A 184 11.57 2.91 29.38
CA LYS A 184 11.24 1.61 29.99
C LYS A 184 11.81 0.47 29.18
N MET A 185 11.74 0.54 27.86
CA MET A 185 12.30 -0.48 26.97
C MET A 185 13.83 -0.59 27.09
N SER A 186 14.55 0.54 27.25
CA SER A 186 16.01 0.50 27.41
C SER A 186 16.47 -0.06 28.77
N LYS A 187 15.58 -0.05 29.77
CA LYS A 187 15.82 -0.63 31.11
C LYS A 187 15.35 -2.08 31.23
N ALA A 188 14.47 -2.53 30.34
CA ALA A 188 14.06 -3.93 30.24
C ALA A 188 15.14 -4.76 29.54
N SER A 189 15.40 -5.98 30.03
CA SER A 189 16.32 -6.89 29.33
C SER A 189 15.66 -7.43 28.06
N ALA A 190 16.47 -7.81 27.06
CA ALA A 190 15.97 -8.49 25.87
C ALA A 190 15.27 -9.82 26.21
N GLU A 191 15.62 -10.47 27.31
CA GLU A 191 14.94 -11.68 27.80
C GLU A 191 13.54 -11.37 28.36
N ASP A 192 13.37 -10.27 29.10
CA ASP A 192 12.09 -9.90 29.68
C ASP A 192 11.12 -9.41 28.60
N ILE A 193 11.63 -8.66 27.62
CA ILE A 193 10.87 -8.34 26.40
C ILE A 193 10.47 -9.65 25.69
N LYS A 194 11.38 -10.64 25.57
CA LYS A 194 11.04 -11.93 24.94
C LYS A 194 9.96 -12.70 25.70
N LYS A 195 10.03 -12.76 27.03
CA LYS A 195 8.98 -13.37 27.89
C LYS A 195 7.62 -12.73 27.62
N ILE A 196 7.55 -11.39 27.57
CA ILE A 196 6.31 -10.64 27.26
C ILE A 196 5.75 -11.01 25.87
N LEU A 197 6.62 -11.18 24.86
CA LEU A 197 6.19 -11.58 23.51
C LEU A 197 5.68 -13.02 23.47
N ASP A 198 6.39 -13.95 24.11
CA ASP A 198 6.00 -15.38 24.14
C ASP A 198 4.72 -15.59 24.96
N GLU A 199 4.49 -14.82 26.04
CA GLU A 199 3.23 -14.78 26.80
C GLU A 199 2.08 -14.16 25.99
N ALA A 200 2.34 -13.10 25.22
CA ALA A 200 1.35 -12.52 24.30
C ALA A 200 1.02 -13.44 23.11
N GLY A 201 1.88 -14.42 22.82
CA GLY A 201 1.57 -15.61 22.05
C GLY A 201 2.53 -15.89 20.90
N SER A 202 2.50 -17.14 20.41
CA SER A 202 3.41 -17.71 19.39
C SER A 202 3.43 -17.01 18.02
N GLN A 203 2.62 -15.97 17.81
CA GLN A 203 2.74 -15.08 16.66
C GLN A 203 3.96 -14.14 16.75
N PHE A 204 4.49 -13.92 17.95
CA PHE A 204 5.60 -12.98 18.19
C PHE A 204 6.96 -13.66 18.38
N SER A 205 7.00 -14.97 18.66
CA SER A 205 8.23 -15.75 18.92
C SER A 205 9.24 -15.81 17.77
N SER A 206 8.87 -15.35 16.57
CA SER A 206 9.77 -15.19 15.42
C SER A 206 10.49 -13.83 15.38
N HIS A 207 10.19 -12.91 16.29
CA HIS A 207 10.89 -11.63 16.43
C HIS A 207 11.97 -11.74 17.51
N ASP A 208 13.20 -11.31 17.19
CA ASP A 208 14.30 -11.22 18.15
C ASP A 208 14.36 -9.82 18.79
N PRO A 209 14.00 -9.64 20.07
CA PRO A 209 14.09 -8.34 20.75
C PRO A 209 15.53 -7.94 21.14
N GLY A 210 16.55 -8.68 20.72
CA GLY A 210 17.95 -8.52 21.16
C GLY A 210 18.54 -7.13 20.89
N THR A 211 18.07 -6.42 19.86
CA THR A 211 18.52 -5.06 19.52
C THR A 211 17.63 -3.96 20.12
N TRP A 212 16.44 -4.29 20.63
CA TRP A 212 15.43 -3.29 21.00
C TRP A 212 15.82 -2.44 22.23
N PRO A 213 16.39 -2.97 23.33
CA PRO A 213 16.86 -2.14 24.44
C PRO A 213 17.93 -1.12 24.02
N HIS A 214 18.83 -1.51 23.10
CA HIS A 214 19.88 -0.63 22.58
C HIS A 214 19.30 0.47 21.68
N GLN A 215 18.41 0.12 20.75
CA GLN A 215 17.69 1.11 19.94
C GLN A 215 16.83 2.04 20.81
N ALA A 216 16.23 1.53 21.88
CA ALA A 216 15.47 2.32 22.85
C ALA A 216 16.35 3.30 23.65
N SER A 217 17.61 2.97 23.97
CA SER A 217 18.53 3.93 24.59
C SER A 217 18.83 5.09 23.65
N LEU A 218 19.18 4.80 22.39
CA LEU A 218 19.44 5.84 21.38
C LEU A 218 18.20 6.71 21.12
N ALA A 219 16.99 6.11 21.11
CA ALA A 219 15.73 6.84 20.97
C ALA A 219 15.41 7.72 22.19
N ALA A 220 15.65 7.23 23.42
CA ALA A 220 15.46 7.99 24.66
C ALA A 220 16.49 9.14 24.81
N GLU A 221 17.72 8.93 24.35
CA GLU A 221 18.77 9.96 24.26
C GLU A 221 18.54 10.96 23.10
N GLY A 222 17.55 10.71 22.22
CA GLY A 222 17.23 11.56 21.08
C GLY A 222 18.23 11.48 19.91
N LYS A 223 19.10 10.46 19.89
CA LYS A 223 20.17 10.25 18.91
C LYS A 223 19.67 9.59 17.63
N TRP A 224 18.73 10.26 16.96
CA TRP A 224 18.08 9.70 15.76
C TRP A 224 19.05 9.35 14.63
N ASP A 225 20.15 10.11 14.47
CA ASP A 225 21.18 9.83 13.45
C ASP A 225 22.04 8.59 13.74
N GLU A 226 22.30 8.28 15.02
CA GLU A 226 22.99 7.05 15.43
C GLU A 226 22.06 5.84 15.32
N LEU A 227 20.80 6.00 15.73
CA LEU A 227 19.74 5.01 15.58
C LEU A 227 19.49 4.66 14.11
N GLN A 228 19.42 5.66 13.22
CA GLN A 228 19.21 5.44 11.77
C GLN A 228 20.35 4.62 11.16
N LYS A 229 21.61 4.98 11.44
CA LYS A 229 22.79 4.24 10.96
C LYS A 229 22.75 2.78 11.42
N LEU A 230 22.51 2.55 12.71
CA LEU A 230 22.43 1.20 13.28
C LEU A 230 21.28 0.39 12.67
N GLN A 231 20.13 1.01 12.37
CA GLN A 231 19.04 0.34 11.67
C GLN A 231 19.37 0.04 10.21
N ASP A 232 20.13 0.89 9.52
CA ASP A 232 20.54 0.64 8.12
C ASP A 232 21.64 -0.42 8.02
N GLU A 233 22.49 -0.54 9.05
CA GLU A 233 23.41 -1.68 9.23
C GLU A 233 22.64 -3.00 9.48
N LEU A 234 21.63 -3.00 10.35
CA LEU A 234 20.83 -4.19 10.67
C LEU A 234 19.95 -4.67 9.49
N LYS A 235 19.33 -3.74 8.75
CA LYS A 235 18.66 -4.03 7.46
C LYS A 235 19.61 -4.64 6.42
N GLY A 236 20.93 -4.44 6.57
CA GLY A 236 21.97 -5.03 5.74
C GLY A 236 22.08 -6.55 5.84
N GLY A 237 21.57 -7.17 6.92
CA GLY A 237 21.38 -8.62 6.97
C GLY A 237 21.23 -9.22 8.37
N LYS A 238 20.18 -10.04 8.52
CA LYS A 238 20.07 -11.09 9.54
C LYS A 238 19.26 -12.26 8.98
#